data_AF-A0A7C0ZN87-F1
#
_entry.id   AF-A0A7C0ZN87-F1
#
_cell.length_a   1.000
_cell.length_b   1.000
_cell.length_c   1.000
_cell.angle_alpha   90.00
_cell.angle_beta   90.00
_cell.angle_gamma   90.00
#
_symmetry.space_group_name_H-M   'P 1'
#
loop_
_entity.id
_entity.type
_entity.pdbx_description
1 polymer ?
#
loop_
_entity_poly.entity_id
_entity_poly.type
_entity_poly.pdbx_seq_one_letter_code
_entity_poly.pdbx_strand_id
1 'polypeptide(L)'
;MRDRRGQVRILEALMAATIVFSSLLVSIPINELENVYDSRNLRSIGLNVLVELDRDGDLGRLIAQRNWTELSRRISIMLPLGVSYNLTVYNEEGKEVNSLPISGGGVLGEDIVSIQYLVVERTNLRFYVVRLQLAWVR
;
A
#
# COMPACT_ATOMS: atom_id res chain seq x y z
N MET A 1 29.20 31.55 47.93
CA MET A 1 28.53 32.28 46.82
C MET A 1 28.36 31.33 45.65
N ARG A 2 27.12 31.03 45.27
CA ARG A 2 26.78 30.12 44.17
C ARG A 2 27.12 30.83 42.85
N ASP A 3 28.13 30.35 42.13
CA ASP A 3 28.59 30.98 40.88
C ASP A 3 27.55 30.78 39.78
N ARG A 4 26.62 31.73 39.69
CA ARG A 4 25.53 31.75 38.71
C ARG A 4 26.04 31.78 37.28
N ARG A 5 27.26 32.28 37.03
CA ARG A 5 27.85 32.31 35.67
C ARG A 5 28.31 30.93 35.22
N GLY A 6 28.85 30.12 36.13
CA GLY A 6 29.19 28.73 35.85
C GLY A 6 27.96 27.88 35.56
N GLN A 7 26.89 28.06 36.33
CA GLN A 7 25.62 27.34 36.13
C GLN A 7 24.97 27.66 34.78
N VAL A 8 25.02 28.91 34.34
CA VAL A 8 24.50 29.33 33.03
C VAL A 8 25.28 28.69 31.88
N ARG A 9 26.62 28.67 31.93
CA ARG A 9 27.42 28.04 30.85
C ARG A 9 27.20 26.53 30.74
N ILE A 10 26.99 25.85 31.87
CA ILE A 10 26.69 24.41 31.88
C ILE A 10 25.32 24.16 31.23
N LEU A 11 24.32 24.99 31.52
CA LEU A 11 23.00 24.88 30.89
C LEU A 11 23.06 25.15 29.38
N GLU A 12 23.83 26.15 28.95
CA GLU A 12 24.05 26.46 27.53
C GLU A 12 24.72 25.30 26.80
N ALA A 13 25.76 24.71 27.38
CA ALA A 13 26.44 23.56 26.79
C ALA A 13 25.51 22.33 26.70
N LEU A 14 24.69 22.10 27.73
CA LEU A 14 23.71 21.01 27.74
C LEU A 14 22.63 21.21 26.66
N MET A 15 22.12 22.44 26.52
CA MET A 15 21.16 22.78 25.46
C MET A 15 21.78 22.62 24.08
N ALA A 16 22.99 23.13 23.86
CA ALA A 16 23.70 23.00 22.59
C ALA A 16 23.92 21.52 22.23
N ALA A 17 24.37 20.70 23.19
CA ALA A 17 24.51 19.26 22.98
C ALA A 17 23.17 18.61 22.63
N THR A 18 22.10 18.95 23.35
CA THR A 18 20.75 18.39 23.10
C THR A 18 20.26 18.75 21.71
N ILE A 19 20.47 19.99 21.24
CA ILE A 19 20.08 20.44 19.89
C ILE A 19 20.86 19.66 18.83
N VAL A 20 22.17 19.49 19.00
CA VAL A 20 23.01 18.72 18.07
C VAL A 20 22.59 17.26 18.02
N PHE A 21 22.40 16.60 19.17
CA PHE A 21 21.92 15.21 19.21
C PHE A 21 20.50 15.05 18.67
N SER A 22 19.61 16.02 18.88
CA SER A 22 18.25 16.00 18.33
C SER A 22 18.26 16.08 16.80
N SER A 23 19.17 16.85 16.20
CA SER A 23 19.29 16.93 14.74
C SER A 23 19.71 15.60 14.09
N LEU A 24 20.48 14.77 14.80
CA LEU A 24 20.88 13.45 14.33
C LEU A 24 19.68 12.47 14.30
N LEU A 25 18.69 12.65 15.17
CA LEU A 25 17.47 11.83 15.19
C LEU A 25 16.48 12.20 14.07
N VAL A 26 16.58 13.39 13.49
CA VAL A 26 15.70 13.90 12.42
C VAL A 26 16.27 13.62 11.02
N SER A 27 17.35 12.83 10.92
CA SER A 27 17.95 12.46 9.63
C SER A 27 17.23 11.27 8.99
N ILE A 28 15.93 11.43 8.68
CA ILE A 28 15.28 10.54 7.72
C ILE A 28 15.63 11.09 6.33
N PRO A 29 16.32 10.33 5.47
CA PRO A 29 16.64 10.79 4.12
C PRO A 29 15.34 11.12 3.37
N ILE A 30 15.33 12.26 2.68
CA ILE A 30 14.14 12.81 1.98
C ILE A 30 13.51 11.76 1.04
N ASN A 31 14.33 10.91 0.42
CA ASN A 31 13.89 9.83 -0.46
C ASN A 31 13.02 8.77 0.26
N GLU A 32 13.31 8.47 1.54
CA GLU A 32 12.47 7.54 2.32
C GLU A 32 11.11 8.15 2.66
N LEU A 33 11.05 9.47 2.90
CA LEU A 33 9.78 10.19 3.10
C LEU A 33 8.92 10.21 1.83
N GLU A 34 9.54 10.42 0.67
CA GLU A 34 8.88 10.35 -0.63
C GLU A 34 8.32 8.95 -0.90
N ASN A 35 9.12 7.89 -0.73
CA ASN A 35 8.67 6.49 -0.85
C ASN A 35 7.53 6.14 0.13
N VAL A 36 7.57 6.64 1.36
CA VAL A 36 6.50 6.41 2.35
C VAL A 36 5.23 7.19 2.02
N TYR A 37 5.33 8.38 1.41
CA TYR A 37 4.16 9.10 0.90
C TYR A 37 3.55 8.39 -0.31
N ASP A 38 4.40 7.95 -1.23
CA ASP A 38 4.00 7.34 -2.48
C ASP A 38 3.39 5.94 -2.28
N SER A 39 3.97 5.13 -1.40
CA SER A 39 3.38 3.86 -0.98
C SER A 39 2.04 4.02 -0.25
N ARG A 40 1.87 5.05 0.59
CA ARG A 40 0.58 5.39 1.21
C ARG A 40 -0.45 5.79 0.17
N ASN A 41 -0.04 6.53 -0.87
CA ASN A 41 -0.89 6.89 -1.99
C ASN A 41 -1.36 5.66 -2.78
N LEU A 42 -0.43 4.78 -3.19
CA LEU A 42 -0.76 3.52 -3.86
C LEU A 42 -1.69 2.63 -3.02
N ARG A 43 -1.48 2.57 -1.71
CA ARG A 43 -2.34 1.79 -0.80
C ARG A 43 -3.78 2.34 -0.80
N SER A 44 -3.93 3.65 -0.72
CA SER A 44 -5.23 4.33 -0.80
C SER A 44 -5.91 4.07 -2.16
N ILE A 45 -5.18 4.25 -3.25
CA ILE A 45 -5.65 3.99 -4.62
C ILE A 45 -6.15 2.55 -4.74
N GLY A 46 -5.32 1.56 -4.37
CA GLY A 46 -5.68 0.16 -4.53
C GLY A 46 -6.85 -0.27 -3.64
N LEU A 47 -6.96 0.26 -2.42
CA LEU A 47 -8.14 0.01 -1.58
C LEU A 47 -9.40 0.59 -2.20
N ASN A 48 -9.34 1.82 -2.72
CA ASN A 48 -10.49 2.44 -3.41
C ASN A 48 -10.90 1.64 -4.65
N VAL A 49 -9.95 1.12 -5.43
CA VAL A 49 -10.23 0.23 -6.56
C VAL A 49 -10.97 -1.02 -6.11
N LEU A 50 -10.52 -1.68 -5.04
CA LEU A 50 -11.16 -2.91 -4.54
C LEU A 50 -12.57 -2.64 -4.00
N VAL A 51 -12.76 -1.55 -3.26
CA VAL A 51 -14.07 -1.12 -2.75
C VAL A 51 -15.02 -0.78 -3.91
N GLU A 52 -14.53 -0.09 -4.94
CA GLU A 52 -15.30 0.26 -6.13
C GLU A 52 -15.69 -0.99 -6.93
N LEU A 53 -14.76 -1.93 -7.12
CA LEU A 53 -15.02 -3.20 -7.80
C LEU A 53 -16.03 -4.06 -7.05
N ASP A 54 -16.00 -4.04 -5.71
CA ASP A 54 -16.91 -4.81 -4.87
C ASP A 54 -18.24 -4.10 -4.62
N ARG A 55 -18.44 -2.91 -5.19
CA ARG A 55 -19.74 -2.23 -5.15
C ARG A 55 -20.82 -3.19 -5.66
N ASP A 56 -21.90 -3.29 -4.89
CA ASP A 56 -23.03 -4.18 -5.15
C ASP A 56 -22.68 -5.68 -5.25
N GLY A 57 -21.49 -6.09 -4.82
CA GLY A 57 -20.98 -7.47 -4.89
C GLY A 57 -20.44 -7.86 -6.27
N ASP A 58 -20.14 -6.90 -7.13
CA ASP A 58 -19.62 -7.12 -8.48
C ASP A 58 -18.32 -7.93 -8.48
N LEU A 59 -17.39 -7.64 -7.56
CA LEU A 59 -16.12 -8.35 -7.44
C LEU A 59 -16.35 -9.84 -7.13
N GLY A 60 -17.18 -10.15 -6.12
CA GLY A 60 -17.54 -11.53 -5.78
C GLY A 60 -18.19 -12.26 -6.96
N ARG A 61 -19.08 -11.59 -7.69
CA ARG A 61 -19.74 -12.14 -8.88
C ARG A 61 -18.75 -12.46 -9.99
N LEU A 62 -17.84 -11.54 -10.30
CA LEU A 62 -16.79 -11.74 -11.32
C LEU A 62 -15.85 -12.91 -10.95
N ILE A 63 -15.51 -13.05 -9.67
CA ILE A 63 -14.71 -14.15 -9.15
C ILE A 63 -15.42 -15.49 -9.32
N ALA A 64 -16.69 -15.60 -8.91
CA ALA A 64 -17.44 -16.85 -9.06
C ALA A 64 -17.66 -17.24 -10.53
N GLN A 65 -17.81 -16.25 -11.42
CA GLN A 65 -17.91 -16.47 -12.86
C GLN A 65 -16.57 -16.76 -13.53
N ARG A 66 -15.45 -16.69 -12.79
CA ARG A 66 -14.07 -16.78 -13.33
C ARG A 66 -13.82 -15.78 -14.47
N ASN A 67 -14.45 -14.61 -14.42
CA ASN A 67 -14.35 -13.61 -15.47
C ASN A 67 -13.12 -12.71 -15.25
N TRP A 68 -11.94 -13.32 -15.36
CA TRP A 68 -10.65 -12.69 -15.09
C TRP A 68 -10.33 -11.57 -16.09
N THR A 69 -10.76 -11.73 -17.34
CA THR A 69 -10.58 -10.72 -18.40
C THR A 69 -11.31 -9.43 -18.05
N GLU A 70 -12.57 -9.51 -17.63
CA GLU A 70 -13.34 -8.33 -17.23
C GLU A 70 -12.79 -7.70 -15.94
N LEU A 71 -12.35 -8.53 -14.98
CA LEU A 71 -11.71 -8.03 -13.75
C LEU A 71 -10.43 -7.25 -14.07
N SER A 72 -9.55 -7.79 -14.92
CA SER A 72 -8.34 -7.11 -15.39
C SER A 72 -8.67 -5.81 -16.12
N ARG A 73 -9.67 -5.82 -17.01
CA ARG A 73 -10.11 -4.63 -17.75
C ARG A 73 -10.57 -3.52 -16.80
N ARG A 74 -11.41 -3.84 -15.81
CA ARG A 74 -11.93 -2.86 -14.84
C ARG A 74 -10.81 -2.26 -13.99
N ILE A 75 -9.89 -3.09 -13.48
CA ILE A 75 -8.73 -2.61 -12.70
C ILE A 75 -7.89 -1.66 -13.54
N SER A 76 -7.62 -2.02 -14.80
CA SER A 76 -6.78 -1.21 -15.70
C SER A 76 -7.38 0.17 -16.00
N ILE A 77 -8.72 0.30 -15.99
CA ILE A 77 -9.41 1.59 -16.19
C ILE A 77 -9.41 2.45 -14.92
N MET A 78 -9.47 1.81 -13.75
CA MET A 78 -9.55 2.51 -12.47
C MET A 78 -8.18 2.93 -11.92
N LEU A 79 -7.11 2.24 -12.31
CA LEU A 79 -5.76 2.59 -11.89
C LEU A 79 -5.24 3.82 -12.65
N PRO A 80 -4.49 4.71 -11.96
CA PRO A 80 -3.77 5.78 -12.63
C PRO A 80 -2.76 5.26 -13.66
N LEU A 81 -2.48 6.08 -14.67
CA LEU A 81 -1.40 5.82 -15.60
C LEU A 81 -0.07 5.71 -14.86
N GLY A 82 0.79 4.79 -15.29
CA GLY A 82 2.08 4.52 -14.66
C GLY A 82 2.03 3.62 -13.44
N VAL A 83 0.87 3.02 -13.11
CA VAL A 83 0.76 1.99 -12.07
C VAL A 83 0.71 0.60 -12.71
N SER A 84 1.65 -0.24 -12.32
CA SER A 84 1.63 -1.68 -12.58
C SER A 84 0.90 -2.44 -11.47
N TYR A 85 0.25 -3.54 -11.83
CA TYR A 85 -0.50 -4.34 -10.88
C TYR A 85 -0.42 -5.84 -11.14
N ASN A 86 -0.62 -6.60 -10.07
CA ASN A 86 -0.90 -8.03 -10.08
C ASN A 86 -2.02 -8.34 -9.07
N LEU A 87 -2.96 -9.18 -9.44
CA LEU A 87 -4.08 -9.59 -8.58
C LEU A 87 -4.14 -11.10 -8.45
N THR A 88 -4.16 -11.57 -7.21
CA THR A 88 -4.34 -12.98 -6.85
C THR A 88 -5.57 -13.12 -5.97
N VAL A 89 -6.41 -14.10 -6.27
CA VAL A 89 -7.61 -14.44 -5.51
C VAL A 89 -7.36 -15.78 -4.83
N TYR A 90 -7.62 -15.83 -3.53
CA TYR A 90 -7.55 -17.04 -2.71
C TYR A 90 -8.95 -17.46 -2.27
N ASN A 91 -9.23 -18.77 -2.27
CA ASN A 91 -10.44 -19.32 -1.64
C ASN A 91 -10.30 -19.40 -0.11
N GLU A 92 -11.33 -19.92 0.54
CA GLU A 92 -11.39 -20.20 1.99
C GLU A 92 -10.25 -21.11 2.50
N GLU A 93 -9.69 -21.95 1.64
CA GLU A 93 -8.59 -22.87 1.96
C GLU A 93 -7.22 -22.20 1.77
N GLY A 94 -7.17 -20.93 1.35
CA GLY A 94 -5.94 -20.22 1.02
C GLY A 94 -5.32 -20.61 -0.32
N LYS A 95 -6.04 -21.36 -1.16
CA LYS A 95 -5.60 -21.77 -2.49
C LYS A 95 -5.92 -20.71 -3.52
N GLU A 96 -4.94 -20.41 -4.39
CA GLU A 96 -5.15 -19.54 -5.53
C GLU A 96 -6.22 -20.11 -6.49
N VAL A 97 -7.19 -19.28 -6.85
CA VAL A 97 -8.30 -19.69 -7.74
C VAL A 97 -8.17 -19.13 -9.15
N ASN A 98 -7.27 -18.17 -9.36
CA ASN A 98 -6.96 -17.63 -10.68
C ASN A 98 -6.53 -18.77 -11.60
N SER A 99 -7.18 -18.89 -12.75
CA SER A 99 -6.74 -19.82 -13.81
C SER A 99 -5.84 -19.15 -14.85
N LEU A 100 -5.77 -17.81 -14.81
CA LEU A 100 -4.97 -16.98 -15.69
C LEU A 100 -4.36 -15.83 -14.86
N PRO A 101 -3.16 -15.34 -15.24
CA PRO A 101 -2.59 -14.14 -14.62
C PRO A 101 -3.52 -12.93 -14.77
N ILE A 102 -3.70 -12.16 -13.69
CA ILE A 102 -4.48 -10.92 -13.68
C ILE A 102 -3.52 -9.79 -13.35
N SER A 103 -2.84 -9.29 -14.38
CA SER A 103 -1.77 -8.30 -14.24
C SER A 103 -1.80 -7.30 -15.38
N GLY A 104 -1.28 -6.11 -15.15
CA GLY A 104 -1.18 -5.07 -16.17
C GLY A 104 -0.23 -3.94 -15.76
N GLY A 105 0.02 -3.03 -16.69
CA GLY A 105 0.83 -1.83 -16.45
C GLY A 105 2.35 -2.04 -16.47
N GLY A 106 2.89 -3.25 -16.63
CA GLY A 106 4.34 -3.49 -16.80
C GLY A 106 4.93 -4.40 -15.73
N VAL A 107 6.25 -4.40 -15.60
CA VAL A 107 6.96 -5.15 -14.54
C VAL A 107 6.78 -4.42 -13.21
N LEU A 108 6.35 -5.15 -12.17
CA LEU A 108 6.27 -4.60 -10.82
C LEU A 108 7.66 -4.10 -10.39
N GLY A 109 7.75 -2.83 -10.00
CA GLY A 109 8.95 -2.23 -9.42
C GLY A 109 9.31 -2.83 -8.06
N GLU A 110 10.37 -2.30 -7.43
CA GLU A 110 10.86 -2.80 -6.13
C GLU A 110 9.94 -2.45 -4.96
N ASP A 111 9.25 -1.29 -5.01
CA ASP A 111 8.38 -0.80 -3.95
C ASP A 111 6.93 -1.28 -4.12
N ILE A 112 6.72 -2.58 -3.92
CA ILE A 112 5.42 -3.22 -4.08
C ILE A 112 4.53 -2.97 -2.86
N VAL A 113 3.39 -2.31 -3.08
CA VAL A 113 2.31 -2.18 -2.10
C VAL A 113 1.36 -3.36 -2.25
N SER A 114 1.15 -4.13 -1.17
CA SER A 114 0.25 -5.28 -1.15
C SER A 114 -0.98 -5.00 -0.29
N ILE A 115 -2.16 -5.11 -0.89
CA ILE A 115 -3.46 -4.89 -0.24
C ILE A 115 -4.22 -6.21 -0.23
N GLN A 116 -4.78 -6.58 0.92
CA GLN A 116 -5.68 -7.73 1.05
C GLN A 116 -7.09 -7.25 1.36
N TYR A 117 -8.08 -7.81 0.67
CA TYR A 117 -9.48 -7.44 0.79
C TYR A 117 -10.34 -8.71 0.80
N LEU A 118 -11.23 -8.81 1.80
CA LEU A 118 -12.15 -9.93 1.95
C LEU A 118 -13.40 -9.67 1.10
N VAL A 119 -13.76 -10.62 0.25
CA VAL A 119 -14.92 -10.56 -0.63
C VAL A 119 -15.87 -11.68 -0.27
N VAL A 120 -17.17 -11.38 -0.25
CA VAL A 120 -18.23 -12.36 -0.08
C VAL A 120 -19.08 -12.41 -1.35
N GLU A 121 -19.09 -13.56 -2.01
CA GLU A 121 -19.98 -13.80 -3.14
C GLU A 121 -21.39 -14.14 -2.64
N ARG A 122 -22.37 -13.31 -3.01
CA ARG A 122 -23.68 -13.27 -2.35
C ARG A 122 -24.61 -14.44 -2.72
N THR A 123 -24.39 -15.12 -3.84
CA THR A 123 -25.27 -16.19 -4.32
C THR A 123 -25.04 -17.50 -3.57
N ASN A 124 -23.78 -17.90 -3.42
CA ASN A 124 -23.40 -19.16 -2.75
C ASN A 124 -22.68 -18.93 -1.42
N LEU A 125 -22.59 -17.68 -0.96
CA LEU A 125 -21.94 -17.27 0.29
C LEU A 125 -20.48 -17.75 0.38
N ARG A 126 -19.77 -17.74 -0.75
CA ARG A 126 -18.35 -18.10 -0.81
C ARG A 126 -17.48 -16.92 -0.41
N PHE A 127 -16.46 -17.19 0.38
CA PHE A 127 -15.49 -16.20 0.79
C PHE A 127 -14.22 -16.26 -0.07
N TYR A 128 -13.69 -15.10 -0.41
CA TYR A 128 -12.45 -14.97 -1.14
C TYR A 128 -11.56 -13.90 -0.49
N VAL A 129 -10.26 -14.12 -0.50
CA VAL A 129 -9.28 -13.08 -0.19
C VAL A 129 -8.66 -12.62 -1.49
N VAL A 130 -8.89 -11.35 -1.83
CA VAL A 130 -8.27 -10.71 -2.99
C VAL A 130 -7.02 -9.99 -2.53
N ARG A 131 -5.88 -10.37 -3.11
CA ARG A 131 -4.60 -9.68 -2.95
C ARG A 131 -4.32 -8.86 -4.20
N LEU A 132 -4.30 -7.53 -4.04
CA LEU A 132 -3.88 -6.60 -5.09
C LEU A 132 -2.50 -6.05 -4.75
N GLN A 133 -1.55 -6.28 -5.64
CA GLN A 133 -0.19 -5.75 -5.57
C GLN A 133 -0.05 -4.63 -6.59
N LEU A 134 0.49 -3.49 -6.15
CA LEU A 134 0.69 -2.29 -6.96
C LEU A 134 2.13 -1.81 -6.86
N ALA A 135 2.67 -1.29 -7.95
CA ALA A 135 3.94 -0.58 -7.98
C ALA A 135 3.94 0.46 -9.10
N TRP A 136 4.64 1.58 -8.93
CA TRP A 136 4.89 2.48 -10.04
C TRP A 136 5.80 1.83 -11.08
N VAL A 137 5.48 2.08 -12.34
CA VAL A 137 6.30 1.70 -13.48
C VAL A 137 7.52 2.61 -13.51
N ARG A 138 8.71 2.02 -13.60
CA ARG A 138 9.97 2.76 -13.81
C ARG A 138 10.17 3.08 -15.29
#